data_AF-A0A519ETX2-F1
#
_entry.id   AF-A0A519ETX2-F1
#
_cell.length_a   1.000
_cell.length_b   1.000
_cell.length_c   1.000
_cell.angle_alpha   90.00
_cell.angle_beta   90.00
_cell.angle_gamma   90.00
#
_symmetry.space_group_name_H-M   'P 1'
#
loop_
_entity.id
_entity.type
_entity.pdbx_description
1 polymer ?
#
loop_
_entity_poly.entity_id
_entity_poly.type
_entity_poly.pdbx_seq_one_letter_code
_entity_poly.pdbx_strand_id
1 'polypeptide(L)'
;MTSEQMLAEIKEANLTYLMLSQSLIRQDKAQALFRLGISEESADLIAMLSPSQIMKLAASNMLLCRFRADDEMVWNLLTQHNLPTRTANESTARLHANLLMSSRFAEASI
;
A
#
# COMPACT_ATOMS: atom_id res chain seq x y z
N MET A 1 -18.03 12.98 -11.76
CA MET A 1 -18.19 12.11 -10.58
C MET A 1 -19.01 12.87 -9.54
N THR A 2 -20.14 12.33 -9.10
CA THR A 2 -20.92 12.91 -7.99
C THR A 2 -20.30 12.53 -6.64
N SER A 3 -20.69 13.22 -5.56
CA SER A 3 -20.20 12.86 -4.22
C SER A 3 -20.61 11.44 -3.81
N GLU A 4 -21.78 10.97 -4.22
CA GLU A 4 -22.24 9.60 -3.94
C GLU A 4 -21.42 8.56 -4.70
N GLN A 5 -21.10 8.83 -5.97
CA GLN A 5 -20.22 7.98 -6.77
C GLN A 5 -18.81 7.89 -6.16
N MET A 6 -18.26 9.02 -5.73
CA MET A 6 -16.96 9.06 -5.05
C MET A 6 -16.95 8.18 -3.80
N LEU A 7 -17.97 8.29 -2.94
CA LEU A 7 -18.05 7.50 -1.71
C LEU A 7 -18.22 5.99 -1.99
N ALA A 8 -18.94 5.64 -3.07
CA ALA A 8 -19.07 4.26 -3.51
C ALA A 8 -17.71 3.69 -3.97
N GLU A 9 -16.95 4.46 -4.76
CA GLU A 9 -15.60 4.06 -5.21
C GLU A 9 -14.61 3.94 -4.05
N ILE A 10 -14.64 4.87 -3.09
CA ILE A 10 -13.83 4.78 -1.86
C ILE A 10 -14.15 3.49 -1.09
N LYS A 11 -15.44 3.17 -0.96
CA LYS A 11 -15.87 1.95 -0.28
C LYS A 11 -15.38 0.69 -0.98
N GLU A 12 -15.47 0.64 -2.31
CA GLU A 12 -15.00 -0.49 -3.11
C GLU A 12 -13.47 -0.66 -3.00
N ALA A 13 -12.72 0.43 -3.05
CA ALA A 13 -11.26 0.42 -2.87
C ALA A 13 -10.88 -0.10 -1.47
N ASN A 14 -11.52 0.40 -0.42
CA ASN A 14 -11.28 -0.03 0.96
C ASN A 14 -11.62 -1.51 1.16
N LEU A 15 -12.74 -1.97 0.62
CA LEU A 15 -13.14 -3.37 0.69
C LEU A 15 -12.10 -4.28 0.03
N THR A 16 -11.71 -3.94 -1.19
CA THR A 16 -10.72 -4.69 -1.96
C THR A 16 -9.38 -4.76 -1.23
N TYR A 17 -8.94 -3.62 -0.66
CA TYR A 17 -7.70 -3.56 0.11
C TYR A 17 -7.73 -4.44 1.37
N LEU A 18 -8.81 -4.38 2.15
CA LEU A 18 -8.97 -5.19 3.37
C LEU A 18 -9.02 -6.68 3.05
N MET A 19 -9.74 -7.07 2.00
CA MET A 19 -9.82 -8.47 1.56
C MET A 19 -8.46 -9.00 1.10
N LEU A 20 -7.73 -8.24 0.30
CA LEU A 20 -6.38 -8.60 -0.12
C LEU A 20 -5.43 -8.72 1.08
N SER A 21 -5.52 -7.76 2.02
CA SER A 21 -4.70 -7.76 3.24
C SER A 21 -4.93 -9.04 4.06
N GLN A 22 -6.19 -9.42 4.31
CA GLN A 22 -6.48 -10.68 4.99
C GLN A 22 -5.95 -11.91 4.25
N SER A 23 -6.09 -11.94 2.91
CA SER A 23 -5.59 -13.06 2.11
C SER A 23 -4.07 -13.21 2.22
N LEU A 24 -3.33 -12.10 2.14
CA LEU A 24 -1.87 -12.11 2.26
C LEU A 24 -1.43 -12.53 3.66
N ILE A 25 -2.05 -11.99 4.71
CA ILE A 25 -1.71 -12.30 6.11
C ILE A 25 -1.93 -13.79 6.42
N ARG A 26 -3.02 -14.38 5.91
CA ARG A 26 -3.31 -15.81 6.08
C ARG A 26 -2.35 -16.71 5.31
N GLN A 27 -1.85 -16.24 4.17
CA GLN A 27 -0.92 -17.01 3.35
C GLN A 27 0.50 -17.00 3.94
N ASP A 28 1.01 -15.82 4.28
CA ASP A 28 2.32 -15.63 4.90
C ASP A 28 2.35 -14.26 5.60
N LYS A 29 2.20 -14.28 6.93
CA LYS A 29 2.18 -13.06 7.76
C LYS A 29 3.47 -12.26 7.59
N ALA A 30 4.64 -12.90 7.60
CA ALA A 30 5.93 -12.20 7.53
C ALA A 30 6.08 -11.46 6.19
N GLN A 31 5.72 -12.12 5.09
CA GLN A 31 5.70 -11.47 3.77
C GLN A 31 4.63 -10.38 3.69
N ALA A 32 3.47 -10.59 4.29
CA ALA A 32 2.37 -9.61 4.30
C ALA A 32 2.77 -8.31 5.01
N LEU A 33 3.46 -8.38 6.16
CA LEU A 33 3.96 -7.19 6.87
C LEU A 33 4.81 -6.31 5.96
N PHE A 34 5.74 -6.92 5.23
CA PHE A 34 6.60 -6.20 4.29
C PHE A 34 5.79 -5.58 3.12
N ARG A 35 4.93 -6.38 2.47
CA ARG A 35 4.16 -5.95 1.29
C ARG A 35 3.14 -4.87 1.64
N LEU A 36 2.40 -5.06 2.72
CA LEU A 36 1.36 -4.13 3.18
C LEU A 36 1.98 -2.90 3.87
N GLY A 37 3.14 -3.05 4.51
CA GLY A 37 3.79 -1.96 5.24
C GLY A 37 3.03 -1.60 6.50
N ILE A 38 2.61 -2.61 7.25
CA ILE A 38 1.84 -2.47 8.49
C ILE A 38 2.56 -3.16 9.64
N SER A 39 2.30 -2.72 10.87
CA SER A 39 2.85 -3.35 12.07
C SER A 39 2.28 -4.77 12.27
N GLU A 40 2.98 -5.58 13.07
CA GLU A 40 2.51 -6.92 13.42
C GLU A 40 1.13 -6.89 14.10
N GLU A 41 0.94 -5.97 15.04
CA GLU A 41 -0.33 -5.73 15.73
C GLU A 41 -1.46 -5.39 14.74
N SER A 42 -1.19 -4.52 13.76
CA SER A 42 -2.18 -4.17 12.73
C SER A 42 -2.55 -5.39 11.88
N ALA A 43 -1.58 -6.24 11.54
CA ALA A 43 -1.84 -7.46 10.79
C ALA A 43 -2.69 -8.45 11.60
N ASP A 44 -2.44 -8.59 12.90
CA ASP A 44 -3.25 -9.46 13.78
C ASP A 44 -4.68 -8.96 13.88
N LEU A 45 -4.88 -7.65 14.05
CA LEU A 45 -6.23 -7.05 14.05
C LEU A 45 -6.95 -7.29 12.72
N ILE A 46 -6.28 -7.04 11.59
CA ILE A 46 -6.85 -7.26 10.25
C ILE A 46 -7.21 -8.74 10.05
N ALA A 47 -6.38 -9.67 10.51
CA ALA A 47 -6.64 -11.10 10.38
C ALA A 47 -7.91 -11.56 11.12
N MET A 48 -8.23 -10.90 12.24
CA MET A 48 -9.39 -11.21 13.09
C MET A 48 -10.70 -10.55 12.62
N LEU A 49 -10.66 -9.60 11.68
CA LEU A 49 -11.85 -8.92 11.21
C LEU A 49 -12.86 -9.90 10.61
N SER A 50 -14.10 -9.82 11.07
CA SER A 50 -15.23 -10.53 10.47
C SER A 50 -15.65 -9.85 9.15
N PRO A 51 -16.37 -10.55 8.26
CA PRO A 51 -16.91 -9.95 7.04
C PRO A 51 -17.78 -8.71 7.30
N SER A 52 -18.56 -8.70 8.38
CA SER A 52 -19.39 -7.55 8.75
C SER A 52 -18.56 -6.36 9.23
N GLN A 53 -17.47 -6.60 9.96
CA GLN A 53 -16.54 -5.54 10.35
C GLN A 53 -15.79 -4.97 9.15
N ILE A 54 -15.37 -5.81 8.20
CA ILE A 54 -14.76 -5.37 6.94
C ILE A 54 -15.72 -4.45 6.18
N MET A 55 -16.99 -4.86 6.01
CA MET A 55 -17.98 -4.02 5.33
C MET A 55 -18.20 -2.68 6.04
N LYS A 56 -18.19 -2.67 7.37
CA LYS A 56 -18.34 -1.44 8.16
C LYS A 56 -17.14 -0.51 7.98
N LEU A 57 -15.92 -1.04 8.03
CA LEU A 57 -14.69 -0.26 7.81
C LEU A 57 -14.60 0.25 6.38
N ALA A 58 -14.95 -0.59 5.40
CA ALA A 58 -14.94 -0.21 4.00
C ALA A 58 -15.87 0.97 3.72
N ALA A 59 -17.01 1.07 4.40
CA ALA A 59 -17.97 2.15 4.23
C ALA A 59 -17.50 3.53 4.76
N SER A 60 -16.26 3.67 5.24
CA SER A 60 -15.71 4.99 5.59
C SER A 60 -15.61 5.91 4.38
N ASN A 61 -15.73 7.21 4.62
CA ASN A 61 -15.58 8.25 3.59
C ASN A 61 -14.10 8.62 3.30
N MET A 62 -13.16 7.97 3.96
CA MET A 62 -11.72 8.11 3.74
C MET A 62 -11.13 6.79 3.24
N LEU A 63 -10.12 6.91 2.38
CA LEU A 63 -9.31 5.76 1.97
C LEU A 63 -8.51 5.23 3.15
N LEU A 64 -8.53 3.91 3.34
CA LEU A 64 -7.75 3.23 4.37
C LEU A 64 -6.30 3.01 3.94
N CYS A 65 -6.05 2.89 2.63
CA CYS A 65 -4.73 2.77 2.05
C CYS A 65 -4.25 4.10 1.48
N ARG A 66 -2.96 4.39 1.66
CA ARG A 66 -2.26 5.51 1.04
C ARG A 66 -1.17 5.00 0.10
N PHE A 67 -0.77 5.84 -0.84
CA PHE A 67 0.42 5.57 -1.63
C PHE A 67 1.64 5.52 -0.70
N ARG A 68 2.44 4.46 -0.85
CA ARG A 68 3.74 4.36 -0.18
C ARG A 68 4.77 5.28 -0.83
N ALA A 69 4.58 5.61 -2.10
CA ALA A 69 5.38 6.58 -2.85
C ALA A 69 4.79 7.98 -2.59
N ASP A 70 5.04 8.50 -1.40
CA ASP A 70 4.63 9.85 -1.01
C ASP A 70 5.62 10.92 -1.46
N ASP A 71 6.86 10.53 -1.75
CA ASP A 71 7.95 11.42 -2.14
C ASP A 71 8.08 11.55 -3.67
N GLU A 72 8.21 12.79 -4.14
CA GLU A 72 8.51 13.14 -5.53
C GLU A 72 9.79 12.43 -6.03
N MET A 73 10.76 12.19 -5.13
CA MET A 73 11.96 11.43 -5.44
C MET A 73 11.65 9.97 -5.84
N VAL A 74 10.72 9.29 -5.16
CA VAL A 74 10.34 7.92 -5.50
C VAL A 74 9.63 7.89 -6.83
N TRP A 75 8.75 8.87 -7.08
CA TRP A 75 8.09 9.00 -8.39
C TRP A 75 9.09 9.23 -9.50
N ASN A 76 10.06 10.13 -9.31
CA ASN A 76 11.14 10.36 -10.26
C ASN A 76 11.92 9.08 -10.53
N LEU A 77 12.28 8.29 -9.52
CA LEU A 77 12.99 7.02 -9.71
C LEU A 77 12.15 5.94 -10.43
N LEU A 78 10.84 5.89 -10.18
CA LEU A 78 9.93 4.94 -10.84
C LEU A 78 9.58 5.33 -12.28
N THR A 79 9.62 6.62 -12.60
CA THR A 79 9.18 7.19 -13.89
C THR A 79 10.32 7.68 -14.79
N GLN A 80 11.58 7.65 -14.32
CA GLN A 80 12.79 7.92 -15.11
C GLN A 80 13.00 6.86 -16.21
N HIS A 81 12.16 6.91 -17.24
CA HIS A 81 12.27 6.12 -18.46
C HIS A 81 12.79 6.97 -19.64
N ASN A 82 12.97 8.30 -19.44
CA ASN A 82 13.13 9.28 -20.53
C ASN A 82 14.37 10.20 -20.46
N LEU A 83 15.45 9.83 -19.76
CA LEU A 83 16.72 10.56 -19.94
C LEU A 83 17.54 9.92 -21.08
N PRO A 84 17.91 10.69 -22.13
CA PRO A 84 18.60 10.16 -23.33
C PRO A 84 20.05 9.72 -23.07
N THR A 85 20.56 9.91 -21.85
CA THR A 85 21.92 9.54 -21.47
C THR A 85 21.95 8.11 -20.92
N ARG A 86 22.12 7.15 -21.83
CA ARG A 86 22.32 5.72 -21.53
C ARG A 86 23.57 5.51 -20.65
N THR A 87 23.42 5.46 -19.34
CA THR A 87 24.41 4.84 -18.43
C THR A 87 23.85 4.37 -17.09
N ALA A 88 22.66 4.78 -16.66
CA ALA A 88 22.07 4.32 -15.42
C ALA A 88 21.12 3.12 -15.67
N ASN A 89 21.48 1.96 -15.14
CA ASN A 89 20.68 0.73 -15.20
C ASN A 89 19.28 0.97 -14.61
N GLU A 90 18.23 0.90 -15.43
CA GLU A 90 16.82 1.01 -15.01
C GLU A 90 16.47 0.03 -13.87
N SER A 91 17.08 -1.15 -13.89
CA SER A 91 16.98 -2.14 -12.80
C SER A 91 17.53 -1.61 -11.48
N THR A 92 18.64 -0.88 -11.49
CA THR A 92 19.22 -0.24 -10.31
C THR A 92 18.31 0.86 -9.78
N ALA A 93 17.73 1.70 -10.63
CA ALA A 93 16.79 2.75 -10.22
C ALA A 93 15.54 2.18 -9.53
N ARG A 94 14.95 1.11 -10.08
CA ARG A 94 13.81 0.39 -9.46
C ARG A 94 14.20 -0.24 -8.11
N LEU A 95 15.41 -0.78 -7.99
CA LEU A 95 15.93 -1.31 -6.73
C LEU A 95 16.07 -0.19 -5.67
N HIS A 96 16.60 0.98 -6.04
CA HIS A 96 16.66 2.13 -5.14
C HIS A 96 15.27 2.60 -4.70
N ALA A 97 14.30 2.66 -5.60
CA ALA A 97 12.91 3.00 -5.25
C ALA A 97 12.32 1.99 -4.27
N ASN A 98 12.46 0.68 -4.53
CA ASN A 98 11.97 -0.36 -3.62
C ASN A 98 12.65 -0.30 -2.24
N LEU A 99 13.96 -0.03 -2.21
CA LEU A 99 14.70 0.12 -0.95
C LEU A 99 14.17 1.31 -0.14
N LEU A 100 14.03 2.49 -0.76
CA LEU A 100 13.47 3.69 -0.12
C LEU A 100 12.05 3.45 0.41
N MET A 101 11.23 2.75 -0.35
CA MET A 101 9.85 2.40 0.02
C MET A 101 9.79 1.41 1.19
N SER A 102 10.81 0.57 1.33
CA SER A 102 10.95 -0.37 2.44
C SER A 102 11.56 0.26 3.70
N SER A 103 12.52 1.19 3.56
CA SER A 103 13.18 1.81 4.71
C SER A 103 12.25 2.73 5.50
N ARG A 104 11.34 3.43 4.82
CA ARG A 104 10.35 4.31 5.47
C ARG A 104 9.34 3.56 6.35
N PHE A 105 9.15 2.26 6.12
CA PHE A 105 8.37 1.42 7.02
C PHE A 105 9.05 1.23 8.38
N ALA A 106 10.39 1.18 8.40
CA ALA A 106 11.14 1.08 9.64
C ALA A 106 11.05 2.37 10.48
N GLU A 107 11.02 3.55 9.85
CA GLU A 107 10.85 4.83 10.56
C GLU A 107 9.45 5.03 11.14
N ALA A 108 8.40 4.55 10.49
CA ALA A 108 7.02 4.68 10.98
C ALA A 108 6.62 3.65 12.05
N SER A 109 7.49 2.67 12.33
CA SER A 109 7.25 1.61 13.33
C SER A 109 8.05 1.81 14.64
N ILE A 110 8.66 2.99 14.82
CA ILE A 110 9.37 3.44 16.03
C ILE A 110 8.52 4.51 16.73
#